data_AF-A0A8J7D207-F1
#
_entry.id   AF-A0A8J7D207-F1
#
_cell.length_a   1.000
_cell.length_b   1.000
_cell.length_c   1.000
_cell.angle_alpha   90.00
_cell.angle_beta   90.00
_cell.angle_gamma   90.00
#
_symmetry.space_group_name_H-M   'P 1'
#
loop_
_entity.id
_entity.type
_entity.pdbx_description
1 polymer ?
#
loop_
_entity_poly.entity_id
_entity_poly.type
_entity_poly.pdbx_seq_one_letter_code
_entity_poly.pdbx_strand_id
1 'polypeptide(L)'
;MARFCEQCGERLEDDENFCHACGTKVFRDDEPPPSPPPSGEKKIFFIIGAVILCVLTGVVSYNYFAEKNSPPPAQQKTSQTITPEAKPPTPPSTPKPTAKPAPVNESDMTLGSLKLGMSRRDVEKIYGIPEVYSDSYYNYGNVEVGFDGNKVKTVALTGLYSTVRGVSIGDSLKVVEEAYGKDYNVTTDDKGAIYTYELPTGHLRFVISNGRVSRIAIYVPASSAAPKPTTSTPPKPSTKPAKFSADDSYNYTCNVTGEGVYRGIVRDGVGCALYSVDRRKYIASDFGGNHTARGTYYVVTVIVGNQTNAPIIEPSISLIDERGRKYSDDMDATSTYKVTIGAQTRWDLNPGQAYFVHAVFDIPDNVTVTDVRRDAVNENLSSTEFDVPFRVVTE
;
A
#
# COMPACT_ATOMS: atom_id res chain seq x y z
N MET A 1 -34.00 -24.75 7.30
CA MET A 1 -35.13 -23.83 7.01
C MET A 1 -34.58 -22.77 6.07
N ALA A 2 -35.38 -22.12 5.21
CA ALA A 2 -34.83 -21.06 4.34
C ALA A 2 -34.22 -19.93 5.20
N ARG A 3 -32.91 -19.71 5.06
CA ARG A 3 -32.14 -18.68 5.77
C ARG A 3 -32.06 -17.42 4.89
N PHE A 4 -31.91 -16.27 5.52
CA PHE A 4 -31.79 -14.97 4.84
C PHE A 4 -30.68 -14.16 5.50
N CYS A 5 -30.03 -13.29 4.75
CA CYS A 5 -28.97 -12.43 5.26
C CYS A 5 -29.53 -11.26 6.06
N GLU A 6 -29.11 -11.09 7.31
CA GLU A 6 -29.56 -10.00 8.21
C GLU A 6 -29.16 -8.59 7.73
N GLN A 7 -28.18 -8.47 6.81
CA GLN A 7 -27.75 -7.18 6.26
C GLN A 7 -28.49 -6.75 5.00
N CYS A 8 -28.87 -7.68 4.11
CA CYS A 8 -29.44 -7.35 2.80
C CYS A 8 -30.77 -8.04 2.48
N GLY A 9 -31.23 -8.98 3.29
CA GLY A 9 -32.46 -9.74 3.08
C GLY A 9 -32.39 -10.83 2.02
N GLU A 10 -31.25 -11.00 1.33
CA GLU A 10 -31.09 -12.03 0.29
C GLU A 10 -31.17 -13.45 0.89
N ARG A 11 -31.72 -14.39 0.12
CA ARG A 11 -31.84 -15.78 0.53
C ARG A 11 -30.48 -16.49 0.47
N LEU A 12 -30.18 -17.25 1.52
CA LEU A 12 -28.93 -18.00 1.65
C LEU A 12 -29.15 -19.49 1.37
N GLU A 13 -28.10 -20.16 0.89
CA GLU A 13 -28.05 -21.64 0.83
C GLU A 13 -27.57 -22.23 2.16
N ASP A 14 -27.95 -23.48 2.46
CA ASP A 14 -27.80 -24.07 3.80
C ASP A 14 -26.31 -24.27 4.22
N ASP A 15 -25.37 -24.29 3.28
CA ASP A 15 -23.93 -24.43 3.52
C ASP A 15 -23.08 -23.17 3.26
N GLU A 16 -23.69 -22.00 3.02
CA GLU A 16 -22.96 -20.73 2.94
C GLU A 16 -22.36 -20.29 4.29
N ASN A 17 -21.22 -19.60 4.25
CA ASN A 17 -20.59 -18.94 5.40
C ASN A 17 -20.53 -17.41 5.27
N PHE A 18 -20.84 -16.90 4.08
CA PHE A 18 -20.87 -15.50 3.71
C PHE A 18 -22.01 -15.33 2.70
N CYS A 19 -22.74 -14.21 2.75
CA CYS A 19 -23.79 -13.92 1.77
C CYS A 19 -23.18 -13.59 0.40
N HIS A 20 -23.51 -14.35 -0.64
CA HIS A 20 -23.02 -14.11 -2.01
C HIS A 20 -23.38 -12.73 -2.57
N ALA A 21 -24.44 -12.08 -2.10
CA ALA A 21 -24.87 -10.77 -2.59
C ALA A 21 -24.19 -9.56 -1.94
N CYS A 22 -23.76 -9.66 -0.67
CA CYS A 22 -23.19 -8.52 0.08
C CYS A 22 -21.88 -8.81 0.83
N GLY A 23 -21.36 -10.05 0.79
CA GLY A 23 -20.11 -10.45 1.43
C GLY A 23 -20.14 -10.56 2.96
N THR A 24 -21.25 -10.20 3.62
CA THR A 24 -21.39 -10.30 5.08
C THR A 24 -21.23 -11.74 5.54
N LYS A 25 -20.37 -11.98 6.54
CA LYS A 25 -20.22 -13.29 7.19
C LYS A 25 -21.52 -13.69 7.88
N VAL A 26 -21.97 -14.93 7.67
CA VAL A 26 -23.16 -15.50 8.27
C VAL A 26 -22.74 -16.45 9.38
N PHE A 27 -23.24 -16.25 10.60
CA PHE A 27 -23.00 -17.16 11.72
C PHE A 27 -23.92 -18.38 11.64
N ARG A 28 -23.56 -19.48 12.33
CA ARG A 28 -24.37 -20.70 12.43
C ARG A 28 -24.62 -21.00 13.90
N ASP A 29 -25.89 -21.13 14.27
CA ASP A 29 -26.30 -21.46 15.64
C ASP A 29 -25.96 -22.91 16.03
N ASP A 30 -25.70 -23.76 15.04
CA ASP A 30 -25.33 -25.18 15.19
C ASP A 30 -23.82 -25.43 15.43
N GLU A 31 -22.96 -24.40 15.34
CA GLU A 31 -21.52 -24.59 15.56
C GLU A 31 -21.20 -24.56 17.08
N PRO A 32 -20.73 -25.67 17.69
CA PRO A 32 -20.48 -25.71 19.12
C PRO A 32 -19.34 -24.75 19.51
N PRO A 33 -19.45 -24.01 20.63
CA PRO A 33 -18.50 -22.97 20.98
C PRO A 33 -17.08 -23.55 21.15
N PRO A 34 -16.04 -22.87 20.64
CA PRO A 34 -14.68 -23.39 20.66
C PRO A 34 -14.20 -23.61 22.10
N SER A 35 -13.82 -24.84 22.40
CA SER A 35 -13.37 -25.24 23.74
C SER A 35 -12.17 -24.39 24.19
N PRO A 36 -12.16 -23.87 25.43
CA PRO A 36 -11.13 -22.94 25.89
C PRO A 36 -9.73 -23.56 25.89
N PRO A 37 -8.67 -22.79 25.57
CA PRO A 37 -7.31 -23.32 25.50
C PRO A 37 -6.82 -23.79 26.88
N PRO A 38 -6.13 -24.94 26.97
CA PRO A 38 -5.72 -25.51 28.25
C PRO A 38 -4.60 -24.68 28.92
N SER A 39 -4.93 -24.01 30.03
CA SER A 39 -3.98 -23.26 30.85
C SER A 39 -2.88 -24.18 31.41
N GLY A 40 -1.62 -23.97 30.99
CA GLY A 40 -0.56 -24.98 31.12
C GLY A 40 0.86 -24.42 31.28
N GLU A 41 1.06 -23.44 32.16
CA GLU A 41 2.32 -22.70 32.39
C GLU A 41 3.61 -23.52 32.60
N LYS A 42 3.55 -24.84 32.78
CA LYS A 42 4.72 -25.69 33.09
C LYS A 42 5.21 -26.58 31.95
N LYS A 43 4.68 -26.45 30.72
CA LYS A 43 5.13 -27.22 29.54
C LYS A 43 6.07 -26.46 28.57
N ILE A 44 6.11 -25.13 28.62
CA ILE A 44 6.86 -24.30 27.66
C ILE A 44 8.37 -24.62 27.63
N PHE A 45 9.00 -24.79 28.81
CA PHE A 45 10.42 -25.13 28.89
C PHE A 45 10.80 -26.45 28.21
N PHE A 46 9.92 -27.46 28.24
CA PHE A 46 10.16 -28.73 27.56
C PHE A 46 10.09 -28.60 26.03
N ILE A 47 9.17 -27.77 25.52
CA ILE A 47 9.03 -27.52 24.08
C ILE A 47 10.24 -26.73 23.57
N ILE A 48 10.66 -25.67 24.27
CA ILE A 48 11.85 -24.88 23.89
C ILE A 48 13.11 -25.75 23.89
N GLY A 49 13.30 -26.59 24.92
CA GLY A 49 14.43 -27.54 24.96
C GLY A 49 14.44 -28.53 23.80
N ALA A 50 13.28 -29.09 23.45
CA ALA A 50 13.14 -30.01 22.32
C ALA A 50 13.41 -29.33 20.96
N VAL A 51 12.92 -28.10 20.76
CA VAL A 51 13.15 -27.33 19.53
C VAL A 51 14.63 -26.99 19.36
N ILE A 52 15.31 -26.53 20.43
CA ILE A 52 16.75 -26.25 20.38
C ILE A 52 17.54 -27.51 20.05
N LEU A 53 17.19 -28.66 20.63
CA LEU A 53 17.84 -29.94 20.33
C LEU A 53 17.63 -30.37 18.86
N CYS A 54 16.42 -30.17 18.31
CA CYS A 54 16.12 -30.45 16.91
C CYS A 54 16.89 -29.53 15.95
N VAL A 55 17.03 -28.24 16.27
CA VAL A 55 17.81 -27.29 15.48
C VAL A 55 19.30 -27.65 15.50
N LEU A 56 19.87 -27.94 16.68
CA LEU A 56 21.28 -28.32 16.80
C LEU A 56 21.60 -29.63 16.05
N THR A 57 20.77 -30.66 16.20
CA THR A 57 20.94 -31.92 15.46
C THR A 57 20.72 -31.76 13.97
N GLY A 58 19.78 -30.91 13.54
CA GLY A 58 19.56 -30.55 12.14
C GLY A 58 20.76 -29.84 11.51
N VAL A 59 21.35 -28.86 12.20
CA VAL A 59 22.54 -28.12 11.72
C VAL A 59 23.77 -29.04 11.63
N VAL A 60 24.00 -29.92 12.61
CA VAL A 60 25.10 -30.90 12.53
C VAL A 60 24.89 -31.87 11.37
N SER A 61 23.66 -32.38 11.20
CA SER A 61 23.31 -33.30 10.10
C SER A 61 23.49 -32.63 8.72
N TYR A 62 23.05 -31.38 8.57
CA TYR A 62 23.15 -30.63 7.33
C TYR A 62 24.61 -30.44 6.89
N ASN A 63 25.49 -29.98 7.79
CA ASN A 63 26.91 -29.80 7.48
C ASN A 63 27.57 -31.13 7.08
N TYR A 64 27.29 -32.21 7.82
CA TYR A 64 27.83 -33.54 7.51
C TYR A 64 27.35 -34.11 6.16
N PHE A 65 26.16 -33.72 5.69
CA PHE A 65 25.61 -34.14 4.40
C PHE A 65 26.07 -33.26 3.23
N ALA A 66 26.22 -31.95 3.44
CA ALA A 66 26.67 -30.99 2.44
C ALA A 66 28.12 -31.27 2.00
N GLU A 67 29.00 -31.59 2.94
CA GLU A 67 30.41 -31.91 2.68
C GLU A 67 30.61 -33.21 1.88
N LYS A 68 29.63 -34.14 1.92
CA LYS A 68 29.70 -35.44 1.24
C LYS A 68 28.97 -35.55 -0.09
N ASN A 69 28.04 -34.65 -0.42
CA ASN A 69 27.13 -34.80 -1.56
C ASN A 69 27.17 -33.65 -2.58
N SER A 70 28.28 -32.90 -2.67
CA SER A 70 28.49 -31.92 -3.74
C SER A 70 28.77 -32.64 -5.08
N PRO A 71 27.87 -32.60 -6.08
CA PRO A 71 28.06 -33.34 -7.33
C PRO A 71 28.94 -32.55 -8.32
N PRO A 72 29.84 -33.20 -9.09
CA PRO A 72 30.52 -32.53 -10.19
C PRO A 72 29.53 -32.17 -11.32
N PRO A 73 29.75 -31.08 -12.06
CA PRO A 73 28.81 -30.58 -13.06
C PRO A 73 28.66 -31.54 -14.25
N ALA A 74 27.48 -32.15 -14.38
CA ALA A 74 27.19 -33.13 -15.42
C ALA A 74 26.88 -32.48 -16.78
N GLN A 75 27.62 -32.89 -17.81
CA GLN A 75 27.30 -32.59 -19.21
C GLN A 75 26.10 -33.44 -19.66
N GLN A 76 25.12 -32.85 -20.34
CA GLN A 76 24.03 -33.61 -20.97
C GLN A 76 24.28 -33.80 -22.47
N LYS A 77 24.25 -35.06 -22.92
CA LYS A 77 24.34 -35.47 -24.32
C LYS A 77 22.97 -35.78 -24.92
N THR A 78 22.88 -35.63 -26.23
CA THR A 78 21.70 -35.88 -27.08
C THR A 78 21.30 -37.35 -27.14
N SER A 79 20.00 -37.64 -27.25
CA SER A 79 19.46 -38.80 -28.01
C SER A 79 18.00 -38.61 -28.41
N GLN A 80 17.64 -39.16 -29.58
CA GLN A 80 16.28 -39.50 -30.02
C GLN A 80 16.14 -41.05 -29.89
N THR A 81 15.11 -41.80 -30.29
CA THR A 81 13.91 -41.69 -31.16
C THR A 81 12.95 -42.84 -30.66
N ILE A 82 11.73 -43.18 -31.10
CA ILE A 82 10.82 -42.88 -32.24
C ILE A 82 9.36 -42.95 -31.71
N THR A 83 8.40 -42.46 -32.50
CA THR A 83 6.94 -42.48 -32.24
C THR A 83 6.23 -43.57 -33.06
N PRO A 84 5.07 -44.09 -32.59
CA PRO A 84 3.89 -44.29 -33.46
C PRO A 84 2.63 -43.75 -32.77
N GLU A 85 2.09 -42.59 -33.17
CA GLU A 85 1.19 -42.32 -34.31
C GLU A 85 -0.29 -42.64 -34.00
N ALA A 86 -1.00 -41.58 -33.60
CA ALA A 86 -2.45 -41.41 -33.69
C ALA A 86 -2.74 -39.91 -33.92
N LYS A 87 -3.86 -39.56 -34.58
CA LYS A 87 -4.08 -38.22 -35.16
C LYS A 87 -5.57 -37.88 -35.25
N PRO A 88 -6.02 -36.63 -35.01
CA PRO A 88 -5.44 -35.56 -34.17
C PRO A 88 -6.45 -34.94 -33.17
N PRO A 89 -5.94 -34.27 -32.12
CA PRO A 89 -6.47 -32.96 -31.73
C PRO A 89 -5.50 -31.83 -32.13
N THR A 90 -6.02 -30.62 -32.35
CA THR A 90 -5.20 -29.46 -32.76
C THR A 90 -4.23 -29.06 -31.64
N PRO A 91 -2.91 -28.99 -31.89
CA PRO A 91 -1.93 -28.65 -30.86
C PRO A 91 -1.97 -27.16 -30.51
N PRO A 92 -1.78 -26.79 -29.22
CA PRO A 92 -1.51 -25.41 -28.84
C PRO A 92 -0.20 -24.90 -29.47
N SER A 93 -0.19 -23.66 -29.95
CA SER A 93 0.95 -23.05 -30.65
C SER A 93 2.20 -22.94 -29.75
N THR A 94 3.16 -23.85 -29.92
CA THR A 94 4.48 -23.73 -29.29
C THR A 94 5.23 -22.54 -29.90
N PRO A 95 5.80 -21.60 -29.10
CA PRO A 95 6.55 -20.46 -29.63
C PRO A 95 7.77 -20.89 -30.46
N LYS A 96 7.92 -20.28 -31.64
CA LYS A 96 9.06 -20.50 -32.53
C LYS A 96 10.31 -19.78 -31.99
N PRO A 97 11.49 -20.43 -31.88
CA PRO A 97 12.69 -19.78 -31.35
C PRO A 97 13.17 -18.56 -32.17
N THR A 98 13.46 -17.48 -31.44
CA THR A 98 14.44 -16.43 -31.76
C THR A 98 14.50 -15.94 -33.21
N ALA A 99 13.56 -15.05 -33.57
CA ALA A 99 13.94 -13.86 -34.32
C ALA A 99 14.71 -12.90 -33.37
N LYS A 100 15.54 -11.98 -33.89
CA LYS A 100 16.08 -10.89 -33.06
C LYS A 100 14.89 -10.03 -32.56
N PRO A 101 14.83 -9.61 -31.28
CA PRO A 101 13.84 -8.66 -30.80
C PRO A 101 13.84 -7.39 -31.67
N ALA A 102 12.66 -6.90 -32.02
CA ALA A 102 12.52 -5.66 -32.79
C ALA A 102 13.03 -4.47 -31.94
N PRO A 103 13.66 -3.44 -32.53
CA PRO A 103 14.03 -2.23 -31.80
C PRO A 103 12.83 -1.61 -31.05
N VAL A 104 13.10 -1.02 -29.89
CA VAL A 104 12.08 -0.28 -29.11
C VAL A 104 11.65 0.96 -29.90
N ASN A 105 10.35 1.27 -29.91
CA ASN A 105 9.79 2.33 -30.74
C ASN A 105 8.58 3.01 -30.08
N GLU A 106 8.07 4.08 -30.69
CA GLU A 106 7.00 4.93 -30.15
C GLU A 106 5.70 4.20 -29.76
N SER A 107 5.40 3.03 -30.33
CA SER A 107 4.24 2.22 -29.89
C SER A 107 4.42 1.63 -28.49
N ASP A 108 5.67 1.37 -28.08
CA ASP A 108 6.04 0.87 -26.75
C ASP A 108 5.85 1.91 -25.64
N MET A 109 5.73 3.20 -25.99
CA MET A 109 5.41 4.30 -25.06
C MET A 109 3.90 4.37 -24.74
N THR A 110 3.28 3.20 -24.63
CA THR A 110 1.87 2.99 -24.28
C THR A 110 1.79 1.92 -23.18
N LEU A 111 1.23 2.28 -22.01
CA LEU A 111 1.00 1.35 -20.90
C LEU A 111 -0.51 1.26 -20.62
N GLY A 112 -1.09 0.08 -20.82
CA GLY A 112 -2.54 -0.08 -20.90
C GLY A 112 -3.12 0.80 -22.01
N SER A 113 -4.07 1.67 -21.64
CA SER A 113 -4.65 2.68 -22.55
C SER A 113 -3.98 4.06 -22.44
N LEU A 114 -2.91 4.21 -21.64
CA LEU A 114 -2.28 5.49 -21.35
C LEU A 114 -1.02 5.73 -22.18
N LYS A 115 -0.81 7.00 -22.55
CA LYS A 115 0.37 7.50 -23.27
C LYS A 115 0.86 8.81 -22.66
N LEU A 116 2.12 9.13 -22.90
CA LEU A 116 2.68 10.45 -22.55
C LEU A 116 1.99 11.56 -23.36
N GLY A 117 1.85 12.73 -22.76
CA GLY A 117 1.28 13.93 -23.37
C GLY A 117 -0.25 14.05 -23.40
N MET A 118 -1.01 13.01 -23.02
CA MET A 118 -2.49 13.05 -22.93
C MET A 118 -2.95 14.04 -21.84
N SER A 119 -4.19 14.55 -21.92
CA SER A 119 -4.72 15.47 -20.89
C SER A 119 -5.27 14.72 -19.67
N ARG A 120 -5.34 15.36 -18.49
CA ARG A 120 -6.02 14.83 -17.29
C ARG A 120 -7.44 14.33 -17.63
N ARG A 121 -8.19 15.16 -18.36
CA ARG A 121 -9.54 14.87 -18.83
C ARG A 121 -9.63 13.65 -19.76
N ASP A 122 -8.56 13.28 -20.45
CA ASP A 122 -8.53 12.07 -21.27
C ASP A 122 -8.20 10.83 -20.44
N VAL A 123 -7.37 10.96 -19.40
CA VAL A 123 -7.16 9.90 -18.40
C VAL A 123 -8.47 9.60 -17.66
N GLU A 124 -9.18 10.65 -17.23
CA GLU A 124 -10.48 10.57 -16.54
C GLU A 124 -11.57 9.90 -17.40
N LYS A 125 -11.55 10.07 -18.73
CA LYS A 125 -12.48 9.34 -19.64
C LYS A 125 -12.19 7.84 -19.72
N ILE A 126 -10.95 7.42 -19.47
CA ILE A 126 -10.51 6.03 -19.64
C ILE A 126 -10.66 5.25 -18.33
N TYR A 127 -10.28 5.86 -17.19
CA TYR A 127 -10.25 5.21 -15.88
C TYR A 127 -11.28 5.74 -14.87
N GLY A 128 -12.04 6.79 -15.22
CA GLY A 128 -13.01 7.41 -14.31
C GLY A 128 -12.36 8.39 -13.33
N ILE A 129 -12.92 8.48 -12.11
CA ILE A 129 -12.36 9.30 -11.04
C ILE A 129 -11.24 8.51 -10.34
N PRO A 130 -10.05 9.10 -10.13
CA PRO A 130 -8.93 8.43 -9.45
C PRO A 130 -9.17 8.15 -7.97
N GLU A 131 -8.60 7.05 -7.50
CA GLU A 131 -8.59 6.62 -6.10
C GLU A 131 -7.73 7.53 -5.20
N VAL A 132 -6.67 8.14 -5.75
CA VAL A 132 -5.87 9.18 -5.08
C VAL A 132 -5.48 10.24 -6.10
N TYR A 133 -5.57 11.52 -5.77
CA TYR A 133 -5.21 12.59 -6.71
C TYR A 133 -4.63 13.86 -6.12
N SER A 134 -3.87 14.58 -6.95
CA SER A 134 -3.31 15.91 -6.70
C SER A 134 -3.12 16.70 -8.01
N ASP A 135 -2.65 17.95 -7.89
CA ASP A 135 -2.24 18.81 -9.01
C ASP A 135 -1.04 18.28 -9.82
N SER A 136 -0.39 17.19 -9.38
CA SER A 136 0.71 16.53 -10.09
C SER A 136 0.54 15.02 -10.34
N TYR A 137 -0.47 14.36 -9.79
CA TYR A 137 -0.54 12.89 -9.76
C TYR A 137 -1.98 12.35 -9.68
N TYR A 138 -2.27 11.23 -10.35
CA TYR A 138 -3.46 10.37 -10.18
C TYR A 138 -3.05 8.91 -9.92
N ASN A 139 -3.83 8.20 -9.11
CA ASN A 139 -3.69 6.77 -8.84
C ASN A 139 -5.04 6.06 -9.06
N TYR A 140 -5.00 4.86 -9.64
CA TYR A 140 -6.14 3.96 -9.88
C TYR A 140 -5.74 2.53 -9.43
N GLY A 141 -5.28 2.42 -8.18
CA GLY A 141 -4.75 1.24 -7.51
C GLY A 141 -3.46 0.72 -8.14
N ASN A 142 -3.61 0.03 -9.27
CA ASN A 142 -2.54 -0.65 -10.01
C ASN A 142 -1.95 0.19 -11.16
N VAL A 143 -2.44 1.42 -11.35
CA VAL A 143 -1.98 2.39 -12.37
C VAL A 143 -1.71 3.74 -11.71
N GLU A 144 -0.53 4.28 -11.93
CA GLU A 144 -0.14 5.62 -11.50
C GLU A 144 0.08 6.53 -12.71
N VAL A 145 -0.32 7.80 -12.59
CA VAL A 145 -0.22 8.79 -13.67
C VAL A 145 0.32 10.10 -13.11
N GLY A 146 1.57 10.43 -13.44
CA GLY A 146 2.18 11.71 -13.09
C GLY A 146 1.96 12.75 -14.18
N PHE A 147 1.72 14.01 -13.80
CA PHE A 147 1.39 15.11 -14.71
C PHE A 147 2.39 16.27 -14.63
N ASP A 148 2.60 16.93 -15.78
CA ASP A 148 3.21 18.26 -15.90
C ASP A 148 2.08 19.24 -16.23
N GLY A 149 1.56 19.91 -15.21
CA GLY A 149 0.30 20.65 -15.26
C GLY A 149 -0.88 19.75 -15.68
N ASN A 150 -1.36 19.92 -16.92
CA ASN A 150 -2.48 19.15 -17.47
C ASN A 150 -2.05 17.94 -18.33
N LYS A 151 -0.75 17.71 -18.57
CA LYS A 151 -0.29 16.64 -19.48
C LYS A 151 0.36 15.47 -18.75
N VAL A 152 0.03 14.25 -19.14
CA VAL A 152 0.70 13.03 -18.64
C VAL A 152 2.20 13.10 -18.95
N LYS A 153 3.02 13.00 -17.91
CA LYS A 153 4.48 12.98 -17.95
C LYS A 153 5.08 11.65 -17.51
N THR A 154 4.35 10.91 -16.69
CA THR A 154 4.71 9.57 -16.21
C THR A 154 3.48 8.68 -16.22
N VAL A 155 3.63 7.41 -16.60
CA VAL A 155 2.68 6.34 -16.28
C VAL A 155 3.47 5.19 -15.65
N ALA A 156 2.95 4.58 -14.59
CA ALA A 156 3.50 3.35 -14.04
C ALA A 156 2.43 2.29 -13.75
N LEU A 157 2.85 1.03 -13.78
CA LEU A 157 2.03 -0.16 -13.56
C LEU A 157 2.65 -1.00 -12.45
N THR A 158 1.81 -1.49 -11.54
CA THR A 158 2.19 -2.34 -10.40
C THR A 158 1.36 -3.62 -10.28
N GLY A 159 0.28 -3.77 -11.06
CA GLY A 159 -0.61 -4.94 -11.06
C GLY A 159 -0.67 -5.70 -12.39
N LEU A 160 -1.85 -6.28 -12.69
CA LEU A 160 -2.11 -7.23 -13.79
C LEU A 160 -2.07 -6.63 -15.23
N TYR A 161 -1.23 -5.64 -15.47
CA TYR A 161 -1.08 -4.98 -16.77
C TYR A 161 0.20 -5.44 -17.50
N SER A 162 0.09 -5.61 -18.81
CA SER A 162 1.19 -5.92 -19.72
C SER A 162 1.56 -4.72 -20.59
N THR A 163 2.79 -4.69 -21.10
CA THR A 163 3.15 -3.80 -22.22
C THR A 163 2.52 -4.28 -23.54
N VAL A 164 2.62 -3.45 -24.59
CA VAL A 164 2.23 -3.82 -25.97
C VAL A 164 3.01 -5.04 -26.53
N ARG A 165 4.08 -5.48 -25.87
CA ARG A 165 4.85 -6.70 -26.20
C ARG A 165 4.57 -7.88 -25.27
N GLY A 166 3.60 -7.78 -24.37
CA GLY A 166 3.17 -8.85 -23.47
C GLY A 166 3.97 -8.99 -22.17
N VAL A 167 5.00 -8.15 -21.94
CA VAL A 167 5.76 -8.17 -20.69
C VAL A 167 4.92 -7.63 -19.54
N SER A 168 4.80 -8.39 -18.46
CA SER A 168 3.86 -8.17 -17.36
C SER A 168 4.57 -8.08 -16.00
N ILE A 169 3.88 -7.58 -14.98
CA ILE A 169 4.35 -7.70 -13.59
C ILE A 169 4.45 -9.19 -13.23
N GLY A 170 5.56 -9.58 -12.58
CA GLY A 170 5.88 -10.97 -12.28
C GLY A 170 6.66 -11.72 -13.36
N ASP A 171 6.89 -11.15 -14.55
CA ASP A 171 7.79 -11.77 -15.54
C ASP A 171 9.26 -11.76 -15.09
N SER A 172 10.12 -12.55 -15.73
CA SER A 172 11.57 -12.49 -15.48
C SER A 172 12.27 -11.52 -16.44
N LEU A 173 13.46 -11.03 -16.06
CA LEU A 173 14.31 -10.20 -16.94
C LEU A 173 14.48 -10.83 -18.33
N LYS A 174 14.61 -12.16 -18.42
CA LYS A 174 14.72 -12.88 -19.70
C LYS A 174 13.54 -12.61 -20.64
N VAL A 175 12.31 -12.49 -20.11
CA VAL A 175 11.12 -12.17 -20.92
C VAL A 175 11.19 -10.72 -21.41
N VAL A 176 11.68 -9.79 -20.58
CA VAL A 176 11.96 -8.41 -20.99
C VAL A 176 12.97 -8.39 -22.15
N GLU A 177 14.08 -9.14 -22.03
CA GLU A 177 15.12 -9.22 -23.06
C GLU A 177 14.64 -9.89 -24.35
N GLU A 178 13.78 -10.91 -24.27
CA GLU A 178 13.18 -11.57 -25.42
C GLU A 178 12.15 -10.67 -26.14
N ALA A 179 11.50 -9.75 -25.42
CA ALA A 179 10.56 -8.79 -25.99
C ALA A 179 11.22 -7.50 -26.51
N TYR A 180 12.24 -6.97 -25.82
CA TYR A 180 12.80 -5.63 -26.05
C TYR A 180 14.29 -5.60 -26.45
N GLY A 181 15.01 -6.72 -26.35
CA GLY A 181 16.45 -6.79 -26.60
C GLY A 181 17.30 -6.50 -25.36
N LYS A 182 18.59 -6.21 -25.57
CA LYS A 182 19.57 -5.90 -24.51
C LYS A 182 20.10 -4.47 -24.59
N ASP A 183 19.48 -3.64 -25.43
CA ASP A 183 19.91 -2.29 -25.75
C ASP A 183 19.32 -1.29 -24.71
N TYR A 184 19.60 -1.55 -23.42
CA TYR A 184 19.13 -0.77 -22.26
C TYR A 184 20.28 -0.18 -21.44
N ASN A 185 20.01 0.92 -20.75
CA ASN A 185 20.83 1.41 -19.64
C ASN A 185 20.35 0.78 -18.32
N VAL A 186 21.25 0.19 -17.53
CA VAL A 186 20.93 -0.40 -16.23
C VAL A 186 21.47 0.44 -15.07
N THR A 187 20.63 0.70 -14.08
CA THR A 187 21.00 1.33 -12.80
C THR A 187 20.46 0.51 -11.65
N THR A 188 21.29 0.20 -10.65
CA THR A 188 20.89 -0.58 -9.47
C THR A 188 20.73 0.34 -8.27
N ASP A 189 19.66 0.15 -7.50
CA ASP A 189 19.41 0.81 -6.21
C ASP A 189 19.18 -0.24 -5.09
N ASP A 190 18.66 0.20 -3.95
CA ASP A 190 18.32 -0.65 -2.80
C ASP A 190 17.11 -1.57 -3.04
N LYS A 191 16.37 -1.39 -4.15
CA LYS A 191 15.04 -1.99 -4.41
C LYS A 191 15.04 -2.90 -5.64
N GLY A 192 15.98 -2.70 -6.56
CA GLY A 192 16.30 -3.65 -7.62
C GLY A 192 17.28 -3.13 -8.66
N ALA A 193 17.32 -3.81 -9.80
CA ALA A 193 17.96 -3.31 -11.00
C ALA A 193 16.91 -2.71 -11.94
N ILE A 194 17.09 -1.45 -12.33
CA ILE A 194 16.20 -0.69 -13.21
C ILE A 194 16.77 -0.71 -14.63
N TYR A 195 16.02 -1.30 -15.55
CA TYR A 195 16.36 -1.46 -16.96
C TYR A 195 15.63 -0.39 -17.76
N THR A 196 16.37 0.59 -18.29
CA THR A 196 15.84 1.76 -18.98
C THR A 196 16.15 1.68 -20.47
N TYR A 197 15.12 1.55 -21.30
CA TYR A 197 15.20 1.73 -22.75
C TYR A 197 14.91 3.20 -23.08
N GLU A 198 15.71 3.80 -23.96
CA GLU A 198 15.65 5.23 -24.27
C GLU A 198 15.06 5.47 -25.66
N LEU A 199 14.11 6.40 -25.76
CA LEU A 199 13.41 6.76 -26.99
C LEU A 199 13.38 8.29 -27.15
N PRO A 200 13.17 8.82 -28.37
CA PRO A 200 13.10 10.28 -28.60
C PRO A 200 12.01 11.01 -27.79
N THR A 201 10.94 10.31 -27.39
CA THR A 201 9.80 10.86 -26.62
C THR A 201 9.86 10.62 -25.12
N GLY A 202 10.80 9.82 -24.61
CA GLY A 202 10.94 9.48 -23.20
C GLY A 202 11.64 8.15 -22.98
N HIS A 203 11.49 7.57 -21.79
CA HIS A 203 12.08 6.27 -21.46
C HIS A 203 11.02 5.26 -21.04
N LEU A 204 11.24 4.00 -21.41
CA LEU A 204 10.53 2.82 -20.89
C LEU A 204 11.41 2.12 -19.86
N ARG A 205 10.86 1.84 -18.68
CA ARG A 205 11.54 1.21 -17.54
C ARG A 205 10.88 -0.08 -17.09
N PHE A 206 11.72 -1.05 -16.77
CA PHE A 206 11.37 -2.25 -16.01
C PHE A 206 12.21 -2.28 -14.73
N VAL A 207 11.57 -2.32 -13.56
CA VAL A 207 12.24 -2.55 -12.29
C VAL A 207 12.24 -4.05 -12.03
N ILE A 208 13.43 -4.65 -11.86
CA ILE A 208 13.60 -6.07 -11.55
C ILE A 208 14.01 -6.21 -10.09
N SER A 209 13.13 -6.76 -9.27
CA SER A 209 13.38 -7.11 -7.87
C SER A 209 13.18 -8.60 -7.67
N ASN A 210 14.03 -9.26 -6.88
CA ASN A 210 14.01 -10.73 -6.68
C ASN A 210 13.98 -11.55 -8.01
N GLY A 211 14.59 -11.03 -9.08
CA GLY A 211 14.59 -11.66 -10.41
C GLY A 211 13.23 -11.63 -11.13
N ARG A 212 12.33 -10.72 -10.74
CA ARG A 212 10.97 -10.55 -11.27
C ARG A 212 10.70 -9.07 -11.58
N VAL A 213 9.91 -8.78 -12.61
CA VAL A 213 9.41 -7.43 -12.92
C VAL A 213 8.47 -7.01 -11.79
N SER A 214 8.86 -6.02 -10.99
CA SER A 214 8.07 -5.48 -9.89
C SER A 214 7.31 -4.20 -10.26
N ARG A 215 7.79 -3.48 -11.29
CA ARG A 215 7.16 -2.26 -11.82
C ARG A 215 7.52 -2.04 -13.29
N ILE A 216 6.57 -1.55 -14.07
CA ILE A 216 6.78 -1.10 -15.45
C ILE A 216 6.41 0.39 -15.49
N ALA A 217 7.20 1.24 -16.14
CA ALA A 217 6.91 2.67 -16.22
C ALA A 217 7.36 3.31 -17.53
N ILE A 218 6.64 4.33 -18.00
CA ILE A 218 7.06 5.25 -19.07
C ILE A 218 7.09 6.67 -18.53
N TYR A 219 8.11 7.47 -18.89
CA TYR A 219 8.18 8.87 -18.47
C TYR A 219 8.98 9.76 -19.42
N VAL A 220 8.64 11.05 -19.45
CA VAL A 220 9.49 12.09 -20.05
C VAL A 220 10.55 12.50 -19.02
N PRO A 221 11.86 12.46 -19.34
CA PRO A 221 12.88 12.93 -18.41
C PRO A 221 12.72 14.42 -18.09
N ALA A 222 13.20 14.83 -16.92
CA ALA A 222 13.23 16.25 -16.58
C ALA A 222 14.20 16.98 -17.53
N SER A 223 13.68 17.88 -18.37
CA SER A 223 14.50 18.85 -19.10
C SER A 223 15.36 19.63 -18.10
N SER A 224 16.63 19.88 -18.42
CA SER A 224 17.67 20.33 -17.47
C SER A 224 17.57 21.81 -17.06
N ALA A 225 16.36 22.37 -17.05
CA ALA A 225 16.05 23.74 -16.66
C ALA A 225 14.91 23.73 -15.63
N ALA A 226 15.26 23.74 -14.34
CA ALA A 226 14.29 23.68 -13.25
C ALA A 226 13.55 25.03 -13.06
N PRO A 227 12.20 25.05 -12.98
CA PRO A 227 11.45 26.21 -12.53
C PRO A 227 11.71 26.50 -11.04
N LYS A 228 11.66 27.77 -10.63
CA LYS A 228 11.67 28.13 -9.21
C LYS A 228 10.30 27.88 -8.56
N PRO A 229 10.24 27.48 -7.28
CA PRO A 229 8.98 27.34 -6.56
C PRO A 229 8.26 28.70 -6.46
N THR A 230 6.94 28.68 -6.66
CA THR A 230 6.08 29.87 -6.57
C THR A 230 5.24 29.78 -5.30
N THR A 231 5.34 30.78 -4.43
CA THR A 231 4.65 30.78 -3.13
C THR A 231 3.20 31.21 -3.27
N SER A 232 2.25 30.31 -3.04
CA SER A 232 0.82 30.62 -2.89
C SER A 232 0.45 30.81 -1.41
N THR A 233 -0.25 31.90 -1.09
CA THR A 233 -0.71 32.19 0.27
C THR A 233 -2.06 31.52 0.55
N PRO A 234 -2.22 30.74 1.64
CA PRO A 234 -3.51 30.14 1.98
C PRO A 234 -4.59 31.17 2.41
N PRO A 235 -5.89 30.88 2.19
CA PRO A 235 -6.97 31.69 2.72
C PRO A 235 -7.08 31.58 4.26
N LYS A 236 -7.68 32.59 4.89
CA LYS A 236 -7.81 32.72 6.35
C LYS A 236 -9.06 31.98 6.88
N PRO A 237 -8.93 30.99 7.78
CA PRO A 237 -10.08 30.31 8.39
C PRO A 237 -10.91 31.22 9.31
N SER A 238 -12.19 30.86 9.48
CA SER A 238 -13.13 31.52 10.40
C SER A 238 -13.23 30.78 11.73
N THR A 239 -13.51 31.52 12.81
CA THR A 239 -13.77 31.05 14.17
C THR A 239 -12.59 30.35 14.86
N LYS A 240 -12.30 30.72 16.11
CA LYS A 240 -11.26 30.07 16.91
C LYS A 240 -11.85 28.77 17.51
N PRO A 241 -11.34 27.58 17.18
CA PRO A 241 -11.87 26.32 17.71
C PRO A 241 -11.63 26.20 19.21
N ALA A 242 -12.47 25.40 19.88
CA ALA A 242 -12.34 25.13 21.30
C ALA A 242 -11.12 24.25 21.57
N LYS A 243 -10.23 24.72 22.47
CA LYS A 243 -9.23 23.84 23.07
C LYS A 243 -9.92 22.77 23.92
N PHE A 244 -9.32 21.59 23.98
CA PHE A 244 -9.63 20.56 24.97
C PHE A 244 -9.68 21.16 26.39
N SER A 245 -10.82 21.05 27.08
CA SER A 245 -10.90 21.37 28.51
C SER A 245 -10.52 20.14 29.35
N ALA A 246 -10.04 20.35 30.57
CA ALA A 246 -9.93 19.24 31.54
C ALA A 246 -11.30 18.59 31.88
N ASP A 247 -12.40 19.30 31.59
CA ASP A 247 -13.78 18.81 31.72
C ASP A 247 -14.24 17.93 30.54
N ASP A 248 -13.53 17.92 29.41
CA ASP A 248 -13.76 16.97 28.32
C ASP A 248 -13.24 15.59 28.75
N SER A 249 -13.97 14.94 29.66
CA SER A 249 -13.72 13.55 30.05
C SER A 249 -13.67 12.65 28.81
N TYR A 250 -12.70 11.74 28.73
CA TYR A 250 -12.58 10.76 27.65
C TYR A 250 -13.90 10.00 27.44
N ASN A 251 -14.71 10.44 26.49
CA ASN A 251 -16.09 10.00 26.25
C ASN A 251 -16.19 9.03 25.06
N TYR A 252 -15.08 8.81 24.34
CA TYR A 252 -14.95 7.75 23.35
C TYR A 252 -14.07 6.62 23.90
N THR A 253 -14.44 5.39 23.58
CA THR A 253 -13.68 4.19 23.94
C THR A 253 -13.76 3.21 22.78
N CYS A 254 -12.62 2.70 22.34
CA CYS A 254 -12.50 1.78 21.22
C CYS A 254 -11.71 0.54 21.64
N ASN A 255 -12.29 -0.64 21.49
CA ASN A 255 -11.60 -1.91 21.65
C ASN A 255 -11.02 -2.34 20.30
N VAL A 256 -9.70 -2.27 20.16
CA VAL A 256 -8.98 -2.74 18.97
C VAL A 256 -8.56 -4.19 19.20
N THR A 257 -9.08 -5.10 18.36
CA THR A 257 -8.85 -6.54 18.50
C THR A 257 -7.36 -6.87 18.40
N GLY A 258 -6.79 -7.41 19.48
CA GLY A 258 -5.36 -7.75 19.60
C GLY A 258 -4.50 -6.69 20.30
N GLU A 259 -4.91 -5.42 20.27
CA GLU A 259 -4.15 -4.29 20.82
C GLU A 259 -4.69 -3.81 22.19
N GLY A 260 -6.01 -3.89 22.40
CA GLY A 260 -6.65 -3.54 23.67
C GLY A 260 -7.63 -2.36 23.58
N VAL A 261 -7.96 -1.78 24.74
CA VAL A 261 -8.98 -0.72 24.85
C VAL A 261 -8.30 0.65 24.94
N TYR A 262 -8.65 1.54 24.00
CA TYR A 262 -8.14 2.90 23.89
C TYR A 262 -9.22 3.93 24.20
N ARG A 263 -8.88 4.95 24.97
CA ARG A 263 -9.78 6.06 25.33
C ARG A 263 -9.44 7.31 24.52
N GLY A 264 -10.48 8.05 24.13
CA GLY A 264 -10.37 9.25 23.29
C GLY A 264 -11.57 10.17 23.46
N ILE A 265 -11.85 10.97 22.42
CA ILE A 265 -12.97 11.92 22.38
C ILE A 265 -13.91 11.59 21.22
N VAL A 266 -15.23 11.67 21.45
CA VAL A 266 -16.25 11.73 20.40
C VAL A 266 -16.92 13.10 20.41
N ARG A 267 -17.01 13.71 19.22
CA ARG A 267 -17.90 14.84 18.91
C ARG A 267 -18.59 14.56 17.58
N ASP A 268 -19.85 14.98 17.46
CA ASP A 268 -20.71 14.79 16.28
C ASP A 268 -20.76 13.34 15.75
N GLY A 269 -20.64 12.36 16.66
CA GLY A 269 -20.59 10.94 16.32
C GLY A 269 -19.29 10.45 15.69
N VAL A 270 -18.24 11.29 15.60
CA VAL A 270 -16.89 10.88 15.17
C VAL A 270 -16.00 10.73 16.40
N GLY A 271 -15.62 9.49 16.71
CA GLY A 271 -14.67 9.16 17.76
C GLY A 271 -13.23 9.22 17.27
N CYS A 272 -12.31 9.77 18.07
CA CYS A 272 -10.88 9.80 17.79
C CYS A 272 -10.08 9.53 19.08
N ALA A 273 -9.16 8.58 19.04
CA ALA A 273 -8.27 8.23 20.15
C ALA A 273 -6.80 8.13 19.67
N LEU A 274 -5.85 8.61 20.47
CA LEU A 274 -4.42 8.50 20.13
C LEU A 274 -3.92 7.07 20.43
N TYR A 275 -3.47 6.36 19.39
CA TYR A 275 -2.94 4.99 19.52
C TYR A 275 -1.43 5.00 19.71
N SER A 276 -0.68 5.73 18.87
CA SER A 276 0.77 5.82 19.00
C SER A 276 1.35 7.12 18.45
N VAL A 277 2.52 7.47 18.99
CA VAL A 277 3.39 8.53 18.47
C VAL A 277 4.81 7.99 18.50
N ASP A 278 5.44 7.89 17.34
CA ASP A 278 6.86 7.62 17.21
C ASP A 278 7.62 8.86 16.70
N ARG A 279 8.91 8.96 17.03
CA ARG A 279 9.77 10.10 16.67
C ARG A 279 11.03 9.60 15.98
N ARG A 280 11.17 9.93 14.70
CA ARG A 280 12.27 9.46 13.84
C ARG A 280 12.84 10.60 12.99
N LYS A 281 14.11 10.51 12.61
CA LYS A 281 14.75 11.47 11.67
C LYS A 281 14.52 11.13 10.19
N TYR A 282 14.08 9.91 9.92
CA TYR A 282 14.05 9.32 8.57
C TYR A 282 12.86 8.38 8.40
N ILE A 283 12.25 8.41 7.22
CA ILE A 283 11.20 7.49 6.78
C ILE A 283 11.56 6.99 5.40
N ALA A 284 11.52 5.68 5.21
CA ALA A 284 11.62 5.04 3.90
C ALA A 284 10.58 3.94 3.78
N SER A 285 10.19 3.62 2.55
CA SER A 285 9.53 2.36 2.22
C SER A 285 10.39 1.55 1.27
N ASP A 286 10.29 0.22 1.35
CA ASP A 286 10.96 -0.73 0.47
C ASP A 286 10.49 -0.61 -1.00
N PHE A 287 9.44 0.18 -1.27
CA PHE A 287 8.81 0.37 -2.58
C PHE A 287 9.18 1.71 -3.25
N GLY A 288 9.63 2.70 -2.48
CA GLY A 288 9.91 4.07 -2.94
C GLY A 288 9.75 5.11 -1.83
N GLY A 289 10.28 6.31 -2.05
CA GLY A 289 10.28 7.39 -1.04
C GLY A 289 11.32 7.16 0.06
N ASN A 290 12.27 8.08 0.17
CA ASN A 290 13.30 8.14 1.21
C ASN A 290 13.34 9.59 1.73
N HIS A 291 12.76 9.84 2.90
CA HIS A 291 12.42 11.16 3.44
C HIS A 291 13.20 11.42 4.73
N THR A 292 13.90 12.55 4.79
CA THR A 292 14.66 13.00 5.97
C THR A 292 14.02 14.27 6.52
N ALA A 293 13.65 14.25 7.80
CA ALA A 293 13.05 15.39 8.48
C ALA A 293 14.01 16.59 8.53
N ARG A 294 13.49 17.81 8.37
CA ARG A 294 14.25 19.05 8.61
C ARG A 294 14.38 19.32 10.10
N GLY A 295 13.38 18.92 10.88
CA GLY A 295 13.46 18.70 12.31
C GLY A 295 13.39 17.21 12.61
N THR A 296 12.28 16.77 13.19
CA THR A 296 12.00 15.37 13.54
C THR A 296 10.63 14.99 12.99
N TYR A 297 10.52 13.84 12.33
CA TYR A 297 9.23 13.27 11.95
C TYR A 297 8.52 12.72 13.18
N TYR A 298 7.37 13.31 13.49
CA TYR A 298 6.38 12.74 14.39
C TYR A 298 5.47 11.85 13.55
N VAL A 299 5.59 10.54 13.73
CA VAL A 299 4.72 9.53 13.10
C VAL A 299 3.58 9.27 14.06
N VAL A 300 2.38 9.73 13.70
CA VAL A 300 1.20 9.75 14.57
C VAL A 300 0.17 8.79 14.01
N THR A 301 -0.30 7.89 14.87
CA THR A 301 -1.40 6.98 14.56
C THR A 301 -2.56 7.24 15.51
N VAL A 302 -3.73 7.54 14.97
CA VAL A 302 -4.98 7.67 15.73
C VAL A 302 -5.98 6.61 15.28
N ILE A 303 -6.83 6.16 16.21
CA ILE A 303 -7.99 5.33 15.90
C ILE A 303 -9.18 6.26 15.68
N VAL A 304 -9.73 6.26 14.47
CA VAL A 304 -10.98 6.96 14.13
C VAL A 304 -12.12 5.96 14.08
N GLY A 305 -13.24 6.26 14.75
CA GLY A 305 -14.46 5.45 14.76
C GLY A 305 -15.69 6.24 14.38
N ASN A 306 -16.59 5.63 13.62
CA ASN A 306 -17.84 6.23 13.17
C ASN A 306 -19.02 5.73 14.02
N GLN A 307 -19.55 6.59 14.87
CA GLN A 307 -20.77 6.38 15.68
C GLN A 307 -21.99 7.13 15.09
N THR A 308 -21.86 7.71 13.90
CA THR A 308 -23.00 8.27 13.15
C THR A 308 -23.79 7.16 12.43
N ASN A 309 -24.88 7.52 11.78
CA ASN A 309 -25.72 6.61 10.98
C ASN A 309 -25.43 6.65 9.46
N ALA A 310 -24.39 7.34 9.02
CA ALA A 310 -23.97 7.43 7.60
C ALA A 310 -22.45 7.22 7.46
N PRO A 311 -21.92 6.87 6.27
CA PRO A 311 -20.48 6.86 6.04
C PRO A 311 -19.85 8.26 6.24
N ILE A 312 -18.64 8.30 6.81
CA ILE A 312 -17.86 9.53 6.98
C ILE A 312 -16.51 9.41 6.27
N ILE A 313 -15.98 10.53 5.78
CA ILE A 313 -14.67 10.55 5.09
C ILE A 313 -13.50 10.50 6.10
N GLU A 314 -12.36 9.90 5.71
CA GLU A 314 -11.10 9.93 6.49
C GLU A 314 -10.76 11.37 6.92
N PRO A 315 -10.81 11.70 8.23
CA PRO A 315 -10.58 13.06 8.68
C PRO A 315 -9.08 13.34 8.71
N SER A 316 -8.66 14.44 8.09
CA SER A 316 -7.30 14.95 8.23
C SER A 316 -7.00 15.28 9.70
N ILE A 317 -5.78 14.98 10.13
CA ILE A 317 -5.28 15.32 11.47
C ILE A 317 -4.11 16.30 11.36
N SER A 318 -4.02 17.19 12.34
CA SER A 318 -2.96 18.19 12.47
C SER A 318 -2.34 18.16 13.86
N LEU A 319 -1.09 18.59 14.01
CA LEU A 319 -0.47 18.76 15.33
C LEU A 319 -0.52 20.21 15.80
N ILE A 320 -0.78 20.40 17.09
CA ILE A 320 -0.79 21.70 17.75
C ILE A 320 0.36 21.78 18.76
N ASP A 321 1.10 22.89 18.77
CA ASP A 321 2.17 23.13 19.74
C ASP A 321 1.75 23.96 20.96
N GLU A 322 2.67 24.06 21.94
CA GLU A 322 2.56 24.90 23.15
C GLU A 322 2.14 26.37 22.87
N ARG A 323 2.32 26.86 21.64
CA ARG A 323 2.05 28.25 21.19
C ARG A 323 0.76 28.36 20.36
N GLY A 324 0.07 27.24 20.11
CA GLY A 324 -1.11 27.16 19.28
C GLY A 324 -0.83 27.20 17.77
N ARG A 325 0.41 26.91 17.33
CA ARG A 325 0.74 26.75 15.91
C ARG A 325 0.23 25.38 15.43
N LYS A 326 -0.48 25.38 14.30
CA LYS A 326 -0.99 24.19 13.61
C LYS A 326 0.05 23.70 12.59
N TYR A 327 0.30 22.40 12.57
CA TYR A 327 1.19 21.70 11.65
C TYR A 327 0.36 20.68 10.85
N SER A 328 0.36 20.83 9.52
CA SER A 328 -0.15 19.80 8.59
C SER A 328 0.88 18.69 8.42
N ASP A 329 0.45 17.56 7.88
CA ASP A 329 1.32 16.44 7.55
C ASP A 329 2.27 16.76 6.37
N ASP A 330 3.40 16.06 6.35
CA ASP A 330 4.25 15.84 5.19
C ASP A 330 3.59 14.71 4.39
N MET A 331 2.85 15.06 3.33
CA MET A 331 2.08 14.09 2.54
C MET A 331 2.98 13.04 1.85
N ASP A 332 4.20 13.40 1.45
CA ASP A 332 5.12 12.47 0.78
C ASP A 332 5.68 11.46 1.78
N ALA A 333 6.10 11.92 2.97
CA ALA A 333 6.55 11.05 4.06
C ALA A 333 5.40 10.23 4.67
N THR A 334 4.18 10.78 4.72
CA THR A 334 2.95 10.07 5.12
C THR A 334 2.61 8.95 4.15
N SER A 335 2.62 9.23 2.85
CA SER A 335 2.36 8.24 1.80
C SER A 335 3.42 7.14 1.83
N THR A 336 4.70 7.52 1.95
CA THR A 336 5.83 6.59 2.13
C THR A 336 5.60 5.71 3.36
N TYR A 337 5.28 6.29 4.52
CA TYR A 337 5.07 5.54 5.76
C TYR A 337 3.87 4.58 5.67
N LYS A 338 2.71 5.03 5.16
CA LYS A 338 1.53 4.17 4.92
C LYS A 338 1.91 2.95 4.07
N VAL A 339 2.70 3.15 3.01
CA VAL A 339 3.24 2.07 2.16
C VAL A 339 4.20 1.14 2.93
N THR A 340 5.12 1.66 3.75
CA THR A 340 6.05 0.84 4.57
C THR A 340 5.33 -0.12 5.50
N ILE A 341 4.20 0.28 6.09
CA ILE A 341 3.42 -0.57 7.02
C ILE A 341 2.28 -1.34 6.33
N GLY A 342 2.16 -1.26 5.00
CA GLY A 342 1.07 -1.90 4.24
C GLY A 342 -0.33 -1.33 4.51
N ALA A 343 -0.43 -0.14 5.11
CA ALA A 343 -1.69 0.47 5.50
C ALA A 343 -2.53 0.83 4.27
N GLN A 344 -3.76 0.33 4.25
CA GLN A 344 -4.75 0.66 3.24
C GLN A 344 -5.38 2.02 3.58
N THR A 345 -5.23 3.02 2.70
CA THR A 345 -6.03 4.24 2.78
C THR A 345 -7.50 3.88 2.58
N ARG A 346 -8.39 4.36 3.45
CA ARG A 346 -9.84 4.13 3.34
C ARG A 346 -10.57 5.46 3.37
N TRP A 347 -11.00 5.89 2.19
CA TRP A 347 -11.69 7.17 2.04
C TRP A 347 -13.00 7.24 2.81
N ASP A 348 -13.76 6.14 2.91
CA ASP A 348 -15.00 6.05 3.67
C ASP A 348 -14.88 5.11 4.88
N LEU A 349 -15.40 5.55 6.03
CA LEU A 349 -15.63 4.75 7.22
C LEU A 349 -17.14 4.58 7.46
N ASN A 350 -17.66 3.36 7.43
CA ASN A 350 -19.08 3.08 7.63
C ASN A 350 -19.50 3.14 9.11
N PRO A 351 -20.79 3.35 9.42
CA PRO A 351 -21.32 3.26 10.78
C PRO A 351 -20.87 2.02 11.55
N GLY A 352 -20.48 2.20 12.81
CA GLY A 352 -19.98 1.14 13.70
C GLY A 352 -18.55 0.67 13.43
N GLN A 353 -17.90 1.11 12.34
CA GLN A 353 -16.51 0.76 12.05
C GLN A 353 -15.52 1.68 12.77
N ALA A 354 -14.31 1.17 13.01
CA ALA A 354 -13.14 1.95 13.40
C ALA A 354 -11.89 1.46 12.66
N TYR A 355 -10.91 2.34 12.48
CA TYR A 355 -9.66 2.07 11.74
C TYR A 355 -8.53 3.01 12.18
N PHE A 356 -7.31 2.74 11.71
CA PHE A 356 -6.14 3.57 11.96
C PHE A 356 -5.95 4.62 10.86
N VAL A 357 -5.87 5.89 11.27
CA VAL A 357 -5.33 6.98 10.45
C VAL A 357 -3.87 7.18 10.85
N HIS A 358 -2.98 7.15 9.85
CA HIS A 358 -1.55 7.39 10.02
C HIS A 358 -1.18 8.70 9.31
N ALA A 359 -0.52 9.62 10.01
CA ALA A 359 0.02 10.86 9.46
C ALA A 359 1.43 11.14 9.99
N VAL A 360 2.23 11.85 9.21
CA VAL A 360 3.64 12.13 9.48
C VAL A 360 3.87 13.63 9.44
N PHE A 361 4.49 14.21 10.47
CA PHE A 361 4.69 15.66 10.59
C PHE A 361 6.18 16.00 10.75
N ASP A 362 6.75 16.83 9.88
CA ASP A 362 8.11 17.39 10.07
C ASP A 362 8.08 18.55 11.06
N ILE A 363 8.32 18.24 12.34
CA ILE A 363 8.27 19.21 13.44
C ILE A 363 9.69 19.69 13.78
N PRO A 364 9.98 21.00 13.79
CA PRO A 364 11.30 21.51 14.17
C PRO A 364 11.72 21.08 15.58
N ASP A 365 13.00 20.72 15.76
CA ASP A 365 13.51 20.08 16.99
C ASP A 365 13.34 20.90 18.29
N ASN A 366 13.04 22.19 18.18
CA ASN A 366 12.79 23.10 19.29
C ASN A 366 11.29 23.35 19.59
N VAL A 367 10.42 22.41 19.21
CA VAL A 367 8.95 22.55 19.34
C VAL A 367 8.33 21.41 20.15
N THR A 368 7.59 21.78 21.19
CA THR A 368 6.77 20.87 22.00
C THR A 368 5.35 20.76 21.41
N VAL A 369 5.02 19.62 20.81
CA VAL A 369 3.62 19.29 20.45
C VAL A 369 2.83 18.99 21.72
N THR A 370 1.61 19.53 21.84
CA THR A 370 0.73 19.38 23.01
C THR A 370 -0.58 18.66 22.73
N ASP A 371 -1.10 18.74 21.49
CA ASP A 371 -2.42 18.21 21.11
C ASP A 371 -2.39 17.62 19.68
N VAL A 372 -3.19 16.58 19.41
CA VAL A 372 -3.56 16.17 18.05
C VAL A 372 -4.93 16.75 17.74
N ARG A 373 -5.04 17.59 16.72
CA ARG A 373 -6.32 18.06 16.23
C ARG A 373 -6.90 17.10 15.19
N ARG A 374 -8.17 16.73 15.38
CA ARG A 374 -9.04 16.27 14.30
C ARG A 374 -9.58 17.49 13.56
N ASP A 375 -9.25 17.63 12.29
CA ASP A 375 -9.70 18.76 11.48
C ASP A 375 -11.11 18.54 10.90
N ALA A 376 -11.81 19.64 10.61
CA ALA A 376 -13.13 19.59 10.00
C ALA A 376 -13.03 19.22 8.51
N VAL A 377 -13.82 18.24 8.08
CA VAL A 377 -14.03 17.93 6.66
C VAL A 377 -15.08 18.91 6.11
N ASN A 378 -14.97 19.27 4.82
CA ASN A 378 -15.81 20.28 4.17
C ASN A 378 -17.31 20.20 4.49
N GLU A 379 -17.96 21.37 4.47
CA GLU A 379 -19.24 21.82 5.05
C GLU A 379 -20.41 20.83 5.25
N ASN A 380 -20.45 19.68 4.55
CA ASN A 380 -21.57 18.76 4.52
C ASN A 380 -21.41 17.45 5.34
N LEU A 381 -20.22 17.12 5.87
CA LEU A 381 -19.98 15.77 6.47
C LEU A 381 -19.57 15.74 7.95
N SER A 382 -18.92 16.79 8.50
CA SER A 382 -18.99 17.15 9.93
C SER A 382 -18.16 18.41 10.17
N SER A 383 -18.76 19.48 10.68
CA SER A 383 -18.14 20.82 10.74
C SER A 383 -17.18 21.06 11.91
N THR A 384 -17.10 20.16 12.89
CA THR A 384 -16.40 20.43 14.16
C THR A 384 -14.94 19.93 14.14
N GLU A 385 -13.99 20.88 14.15
CA GLU A 385 -12.61 20.63 14.61
C GLU A 385 -12.63 20.30 16.12
N PHE A 386 -11.81 19.34 16.57
CA PHE A 386 -11.58 19.13 18.01
C PHE A 386 -10.18 18.63 18.34
N ASP A 387 -9.66 19.09 19.49
CA ASP A 387 -8.36 18.71 20.03
C ASP A 387 -8.47 17.43 20.87
N VAL A 388 -7.66 16.43 20.54
CA VAL A 388 -7.43 15.20 21.31
C VAL A 388 -6.08 15.33 22.04
N PRO A 389 -6.01 15.06 23.36
CA PRO A 389 -4.76 15.12 24.11
C PRO A 389 -3.62 14.33 23.47
N PHE A 390 -2.40 14.89 23.49
CA PHE A 390 -1.20 14.22 22.96
C PHE A 390 -0.66 13.15 23.93
N ARG A 391 -1.54 12.24 24.38
CA ARG A 391 -1.25 11.15 25.31
C ARG A 391 -2.10 9.93 24.94
N VAL A 392 -1.44 8.78 24.76
CA VAL A 392 -2.10 7.48 24.67
C VAL A 392 -2.70 7.15 26.05
N VAL A 393 -3.97 6.75 26.07
CA VAL A 393 -4.69 6.31 27.29
C VAL A 393 -5.35 4.97 27.01
N THR A 394 -4.85 3.94 27.67
CA THR A 394 -5.46 2.60 27.73
C THR A 394 -6.20 2.41 29.05
N GLU A 395 -6.98 1.33 29.13
CA GLU A 395 -7.54 0.80 30.39
C GLU A 395 -6.57 -0.15 31.11
#